data_AF-A0A5E5BYM6-F1
#
_entry.id   AF-A0A5E5BYM6-F1
#
_cell.length_a   1.000
_cell.length_b   1.000
_cell.length_c   1.000
_cell.angle_alpha   90.00
_cell.angle_beta   90.00
_cell.angle_gamma   90.00
#
_symmetry.space_group_name_H-M   'P 1'
#
loop_
_entity.id
_entity.type
_entity.pdbx_description
1 polymer ?
#
loop_
_entity_poly.entity_id
_entity_poly.type
_entity_poly.pdbx_seq_one_letter_code
_entity_poly.pdbx_strand_id
1 'polypeptide(L)'
;MQDPNGDRRILRLTQAEEKRLVAHIESLTSYADLLRVAQRMHTQLGIALRIAPSPNEVRTVRGIVIRLEAQPGLCRKTHAAIPAAIRRCLDQRPEIAYAILDAHGLFGTEGQ
;
A
#
# COMPACT_ATOMS: atom_id res chain seq x y z
N MET A 1 -11.85 -24.59 -3.59
CA MET A 1 -13.19 -24.41 -2.98
C MET A 1 -13.25 -22.96 -2.54
N GLN A 2 -14.20 -22.20 -3.06
CA GLN A 2 -14.32 -20.75 -2.85
C GLN A 2 -14.83 -20.53 -1.43
N ASP A 3 -14.05 -19.90 -0.55
CA ASP A 3 -14.51 -19.45 0.76
C ASP A 3 -15.73 -18.54 0.59
N PRO A 4 -16.95 -18.96 0.99
CA PRO A 4 -18.15 -18.14 0.89
C PRO A 4 -18.21 -17.03 1.94
N ASN A 5 -17.16 -16.90 2.75
CA ASN A 5 -16.95 -15.82 3.69
C ASN A 5 -15.96 -14.83 3.06
N GLY A 6 -16.36 -14.20 1.94
CA GLY A 6 -15.73 -12.95 1.51
C GLY A 6 -15.67 -12.05 2.74
N ASP A 7 -14.46 -11.86 3.25
CA ASP A 7 -14.17 -11.57 4.64
C ASP A 7 -15.19 -10.60 5.27
N ARG A 8 -16.01 -11.07 6.22
CA ARG A 8 -16.89 -10.20 7.04
C ARG A 8 -16.11 -9.05 7.72
N ARG A 9 -14.77 -9.13 7.71
CA ARG A 9 -13.83 -8.09 8.13
C ARG A 9 -13.85 -6.87 7.21
N ILE A 10 -13.96 -7.08 5.89
CA ILE A 10 -14.09 -6.00 4.90
C ILE A 10 -15.45 -5.31 4.98
N LEU A 11 -16.51 -6.04 5.37
CA LEU A 11 -17.83 -5.48 5.67
C LEU A 11 -17.81 -4.49 6.85
N ARG A 12 -16.79 -4.57 7.73
CA ARG A 12 -16.58 -3.59 8.79
C ARG A 12 -15.81 -2.36 8.33
N LEU A 13 -15.17 -2.38 7.16
CA LEU A 13 -14.39 -1.25 6.67
C LEU A 13 -15.33 -0.11 6.27
N THR A 14 -15.69 0.71 7.25
CA THR A 14 -16.50 1.89 7.03
C THR A 14 -15.70 2.95 6.27
N GLN A 15 -16.38 3.82 5.53
CA GLN A 15 -15.72 4.94 4.83
C GLN A 15 -14.90 5.83 5.79
N ALA A 16 -15.29 5.90 7.07
CA ALA A 16 -14.55 6.62 8.09
C ALA A 16 -13.22 5.94 8.45
N GLU A 17 -13.18 4.62 8.54
CA GLU A 17 -11.95 3.86 8.78
C GLU A 17 -11.00 3.95 7.59
N GLU A 18 -11.51 3.87 6.35
CA GLU A 18 -10.72 4.09 5.16
C GLU A 18 -10.07 5.48 5.18
N LYS A 19 -10.85 6.51 5.47
CA LYS A 19 -10.33 7.89 5.52
C LYS A 19 -9.31 8.08 6.64
N ARG A 20 -9.52 7.44 7.80
CA ARG A 20 -8.53 7.41 8.89
C ARG A 20 -7.25 6.70 8.49
N LEU A 21 -7.35 5.59 7.76
CA LEU A 21 -6.22 4.80 7.30
C LEU A 21 -5.38 5.56 6.29
N VAL A 22 -6.04 6.20 5.31
CA VAL A 22 -5.42 7.10 4.32
C VAL A 22 -4.72 8.26 5.01
N ALA A 23 -5.40 8.95 5.93
CA ALA A 23 -4.80 10.06 6.68
C ALA A 23 -3.64 9.59 7.58
N HIS A 24 -3.73 8.38 8.15
CA HIS A 24 -2.65 7.80 8.93
C HIS A 24 -1.43 7.54 8.05
N ILE A 25 -1.62 6.92 6.88
CA ILE A 25 -0.58 6.68 5.86
C ILE A 25 0.08 8.00 5.41
N GLU A 26 -0.70 9.05 5.18
CA GLU A 26 -0.19 10.39 4.83
C GLU A 26 0.66 10.99 5.96
N SER A 27 0.38 10.65 7.23
CA SER A 27 1.14 11.12 8.38
C SER A 27 2.45 10.36 8.60
N LEU A 28 2.60 9.15 8.03
CA LEU A 28 3.77 8.28 8.26
C LEU A 28 5.06 8.91 7.72
N THR A 29 6.08 8.97 8.56
CA THR A 29 7.40 9.53 8.22
C THR A 29 8.39 8.48 7.76
N SER A 30 8.06 7.19 7.87
CA SER A 30 9.03 6.12 7.70
C SER A 30 8.45 4.94 6.92
N TYR A 31 9.26 4.37 6.03
CA TYR A 31 8.90 3.21 5.23
C TYR A 31 8.53 1.99 6.10
N ALA A 32 9.21 1.79 7.22
CA ALA A 32 8.91 0.70 8.15
C ALA A 32 7.48 0.76 8.71
N ASP A 33 6.95 1.98 8.95
CA ASP A 33 5.58 2.13 9.45
C ASP A 33 4.57 1.83 8.34
N LEU A 34 4.84 2.32 7.12
CA LEU A 34 4.04 1.98 5.94
C LEU A 34 3.98 0.45 5.74
N LEU A 35 5.11 -0.23 5.91
CA LEU A 35 5.18 -1.69 5.80
C LEU A 35 4.36 -2.39 6.90
N ARG A 36 4.45 -1.91 8.15
CA ARG A 36 3.66 -2.45 9.27
C ARG A 36 2.17 -2.29 9.04
N VAL A 37 1.74 -1.12 8.54
CA VAL A 37 0.34 -0.86 8.21
C VAL A 37 -0.10 -1.75 7.06
N ALA A 38 0.68 -1.86 5.99
CA ALA A 38 0.38 -2.74 4.85
C ALA A 38 0.28 -4.21 5.27
N GLN A 39 1.20 -4.69 6.11
CA GLN A 39 1.20 -6.06 6.62
C GLN A 39 0.03 -6.32 7.58
N ARG A 40 -0.32 -5.34 8.42
CA ARG A 40 -1.56 -5.42 9.21
C ARG A 40 -2.80 -5.46 8.32
N MET A 41 -2.87 -4.66 7.27
CA MET A 41 -3.97 -4.73 6.32
C MET A 41 -4.04 -6.08 5.64
N HIS A 42 -2.89 -6.64 5.24
CA HIS A 42 -2.85 -7.96 4.63
C HIS A 42 -3.34 -9.05 5.59
N THR A 43 -2.90 -9.06 6.85
CA THR A 43 -3.34 -10.09 7.81
C THR A 43 -4.76 -9.88 8.33
N GLN A 44 -5.20 -8.63 8.49
CA GLN A 44 -6.53 -8.30 9.02
C GLN A 44 -7.61 -8.28 7.94
N LEU A 45 -7.33 -7.71 6.77
CA LEU A 45 -8.29 -7.49 5.67
C LEU A 45 -8.04 -8.39 4.46
N GLY A 46 -6.91 -9.12 4.42
CA GLY A 46 -6.50 -9.90 3.25
C GLY A 46 -5.83 -9.07 2.16
N ILE A 47 -5.87 -7.74 2.22
CA ILE A 47 -5.48 -6.85 1.12
C ILE A 47 -3.97 -6.91 0.89
N ALA A 48 -3.55 -7.39 -0.28
CA ALA A 48 -2.15 -7.35 -0.69
C ALA A 48 -1.83 -6.00 -1.37
N LEU A 49 -0.88 -5.27 -0.80
CA LEU A 49 -0.33 -4.04 -1.36
C LEU A 49 1.00 -4.36 -2.04
N ARG A 50 1.05 -4.19 -3.36
CA ARG A 50 2.30 -4.29 -4.13
C ARG A 50 2.86 -2.89 -4.35
N ILE A 51 4.07 -2.66 -3.84
CA ILE A 51 4.87 -1.47 -4.10
C ILE A 51 6.11 -1.96 -4.84
N ALA A 52 6.37 -1.43 -6.02
CA ALA A 52 7.56 -1.79 -6.81
C ALA A 52 8.14 -0.53 -7.46
N PRO A 53 9.45 -0.28 -7.34
CA PRO A 53 10.09 0.76 -8.14
C PRO A 53 10.17 0.31 -9.60
N SER A 54 9.78 1.17 -10.54
CA SER A 54 10.00 0.95 -11.97
C SER A 54 11.49 1.07 -12.27
N PRO A 55 12.13 0.03 -12.82
CA PRO A 55 13.56 0.06 -13.15
C PRO A 55 13.87 1.02 -14.31
N ASN A 56 12.87 1.35 -15.14
CA ASN A 56 13.08 2.08 -16.39
C ASN A 56 12.88 3.60 -16.30
N GLU A 57 12.29 4.11 -15.21
CA GLU A 57 11.95 5.53 -15.11
C GLU A 57 12.22 6.04 -13.70
N VAL A 58 13.32 6.78 -13.57
CA VAL A 58 13.70 7.70 -12.49
C VAL A 58 13.57 7.20 -11.04
N ARG A 59 14.67 7.26 -10.27
CA ARG A 59 14.72 7.06 -8.79
C ARG A 59 14.01 8.19 -8.03
N THR A 60 12.75 8.44 -8.38
CA THR A 60 11.90 9.51 -7.85
C THR A 60 10.51 8.95 -7.59
N VAL A 61 9.71 9.70 -6.82
CA VAL A 61 8.33 9.36 -6.45
C VAL A 61 7.46 8.92 -7.63
N ARG A 62 7.71 9.48 -8.82
CA ARG A 62 6.94 9.16 -10.03
C ARG A 62 7.22 7.76 -10.57
N GLY A 63 8.42 7.23 -10.36
CA GLY A 63 8.85 5.90 -10.76
C GLY A 63 8.35 4.77 -9.86
N ILE A 64 7.71 5.05 -8.73
CA ILE A 64 7.19 3.99 -7.85
C ILE A 64 5.78 3.58 -8.29
N VAL A 65 5.63 2.32 -8.66
CA VAL A 65 4.36 1.69 -9.00
C VAL A 65 3.73 1.14 -7.74
N ILE A 66 2.53 1.62 -7.42
CA ILE A 66 1.76 1.22 -6.23
C ILE A 66 0.47 0.60 -6.73
N ARG A 67 0.24 -0.68 -6.46
CA ARG A 67 -0.96 -1.42 -6.88
C ARG A 67 -1.52 -2.23 -5.73
N LEU A 68 -2.82 -2.12 -5.51
CA LEU A 68 -3.55 -3.03 -4.62
C LEU A 68 -4.08 -4.21 -5.42
N GLU A 69 -3.96 -5.41 -4.86
CA GLU A 69 -4.67 -6.57 -5.37
C GLU A 69 -6.14 -6.49 -4.97
N ALA A 70 -7.01 -6.47 -5.98
CA ALA A 70 -8.44 -6.39 -5.79
C ALA A 70 -8.98 -7.72 -5.26
N GLN A 71 -9.70 -7.67 -4.15
CA GLN A 71 -10.42 -8.82 -3.58
C GLN A 71 -11.93 -8.58 -3.63
N PRO A 72 -12.73 -9.63 -3.81
CA PRO A 72 -14.18 -9.52 -3.79
C PRO A 72 -14.63 -8.99 -2.42
N GLY A 73 -15.20 -7.79 -2.40
CA GLY A 73 -15.62 -7.06 -1.19
C GLY A 73 -14.81 -5.79 -0.90
N LEU A 74 -13.65 -5.58 -1.54
CA LEU A 74 -12.88 -4.35 -1.38
C LEU A 74 -13.63 -3.16 -2.00
N CYS A 75 -13.78 -2.08 -1.23
CA CYS A 75 -14.40 -0.86 -1.74
C CYS A 75 -13.54 -0.27 -2.87
N ARG A 76 -14.16 0.04 -4.02
CA ARG A 76 -13.50 0.64 -5.18
C ARG A 76 -12.78 1.96 -4.85
N LYS A 77 -13.23 2.63 -3.79
CA LYS A 77 -12.65 3.87 -3.26
C LYS A 77 -11.32 3.60 -2.53
N THR A 78 -11.26 2.57 -1.67
CA THR A 78 -10.04 2.11 -0.99
C THR A 78 -8.93 1.81 -1.98
N HIS A 79 -9.28 1.14 -3.08
CA HIS A 79 -8.36 0.71 -4.14
C HIS A 79 -7.63 1.90 -4.79
N ALA A 80 -8.27 3.07 -4.89
CA ALA A 80 -7.67 4.29 -5.42
C ALA A 80 -7.13 5.24 -4.33
N ALA A 81 -7.73 5.26 -3.13
CA ALA A 81 -7.38 6.19 -2.06
C ALA A 81 -6.05 5.84 -1.39
N ILE A 82 -5.77 4.56 -1.15
CA ILE A 82 -4.49 4.11 -0.57
C ILE A 82 -3.30 4.48 -1.48
N PRO A 83 -3.28 4.13 -2.79
CA PRO A 83 -2.15 4.48 -3.63
C PRO A 83 -2.03 6.00 -3.80
N ALA A 84 -3.14 6.75 -3.79
CA ALA A 84 -3.11 8.22 -3.82
C ALA A 84 -2.47 8.82 -2.55
N ALA A 85 -2.78 8.30 -1.36
CA ALA A 85 -2.16 8.72 -0.10
C ALA A 85 -0.67 8.40 -0.06
N ILE A 86 -0.28 7.18 -0.46
CA ILE A 86 1.13 6.79 -0.54
C ILE A 86 1.87 7.71 -1.53
N ARG A 87 1.28 7.98 -2.70
CA ARG A 87 1.84 8.90 -3.69
C ARG A 87 2.06 10.31 -3.11
N ARG A 88 1.09 10.85 -2.37
CA ARG A 88 1.23 12.15 -1.68
C ARG A 88 2.29 12.14 -0.59
N CYS A 89 2.32 11.09 0.22
CA CYS A 89 3.31 10.92 1.28
C CYS A 89 4.73 10.88 0.69
N LEU A 90 4.93 10.13 -0.40
CA LEU A 90 6.20 10.09 -1.13
C LEU A 90 6.57 11.44 -1.76
N ASP A 91 5.60 12.17 -2.30
CA ASP A 91 5.79 13.50 -2.90
C ASP A 91 6.24 14.53 -1.87
N GLN A 92 5.63 14.51 -0.67
CA GLN A 92 6.01 15.36 0.45
C GLN A 92 7.30 14.91 1.14
N ARG A 93 7.59 13.60 1.12
CA ARG A 93 8.72 12.97 1.84
C ARG A 93 9.48 12.03 0.90
N PRO A 94 10.41 12.57 0.09
CA PRO A 94 11.22 11.75 -0.81
C PRO A 94 12.11 10.76 -0.05
N GLU A 95 12.38 10.97 1.24
CA GLU A 95 13.08 10.06 2.15
C GLU A 95 12.47 8.65 2.16
N ILE A 96 11.14 8.55 2.13
CA ILE A 96 10.42 7.28 2.10
C ILE A 96 10.60 6.62 0.73
N ALA A 97 10.63 7.40 -0.35
CA ALA A 97 10.90 6.90 -1.70
C ALA A 97 12.31 6.31 -1.80
N TYR A 98 13.30 7.00 -1.22
CA TYR A 98 14.67 6.48 -1.13
C TYR A 98 14.74 5.22 -0.28
N ALA A 99 14.03 5.16 0.86
CA ALA A 99 13.98 3.94 1.69
C ALA A 99 13.32 2.75 0.97
N ILE A 100 12.29 2.98 0.14
CA ILE A 100 11.69 1.94 -0.72
C ILE A 100 12.69 1.48 -1.77
N LEU A 101 13.39 2.42 -2.42
CA LEU A 101 14.43 2.12 -3.41
C LEU A 101 15.61 1.37 -2.81
N ASP A 102 16.01 1.72 -1.59
CA ASP A 102 17.07 1.07 -0.84
C ASP A 102 16.63 -0.34 -0.42
N ALA A 103 15.44 -0.48 0.16
CA ALA A 103 14.86 -1.79 0.48
C ALA A 103 14.73 -2.68 -0.77
N HIS A 104 14.09 -2.22 -1.83
CA HIS A 104 13.96 -3.01 -3.07
C HIS A 104 15.26 -3.15 -3.86
N GLY A 105 16.23 -2.26 -3.65
CA GLY A 105 17.57 -2.35 -4.23
C GLY A 105 18.46 -3.36 -3.50
N LEU A 106 18.27 -3.53 -2.19
CA LEU A 106 18.89 -4.55 -1.35
C LEU A 106 18.17 -5.91 -1.45
N PHE A 107 16.86 -5.90 -1.68
CA PHE A 107 16.03 -7.08 -1.97
C PHE A 107 15.75 -7.23 -3.47
N GLY A 108 16.73 -6.85 -4.31
CA GLY A 108 16.68 -7.15 -5.73
C GLY A 108 16.80 -8.67 -5.91
N THR A 109 15.67 -9.33 -6.15
CA THR A 109 15.49 -10.78 -6.44
C THR A 109 14.90 -11.60 -5.29
N GLU A 110 13.59 -11.55 -5.08
CA GLU A 110 12.73 -12.73 -4.91
C GLU A 110 11.34 -12.28 -5.43
N GLY A 111 10.92 -12.61 -6.64
CA GLY A 111 10.73 -13.98 -7.08
C GLY A 111 9.28 -14.37 -6.81
N GLN A 112 8.39 -13.90 -7.69
CA GLN A 112 7.09 -14.50 -8.06
C GLN A 112 5.96 -14.62 -7.01
#